data_AF-A0A662KB22-F1
#
_entry.id   AF-A0A662KB22-F1
#
_cell.length_a   1.000
_cell.length_b   1.000
_cell.length_c   1.000
_cell.angle_alpha   90.00
_cell.angle_beta   90.00
_cell.angle_gamma   90.00
#
_symmetry.space_group_name_H-M   'P 1'
#
loop_
_entity.id
_entity.type
_entity.pdbx_description
1 polymer ?
#
loop_
_entity_poly.entity_id
_entity_poly.type
_entity_poly.pdbx_seq_one_letter_code
_entity_poly.pdbx_strand_id
1 'polypeptide(L)'
;SHSGDKTVIQLPSGKFKTLSSDCRATIGIPAGGGRKDKPFVKAGKKYYHMRARGRVYPIVRGVAMNPVSHPHGGGSHQHVGKPSTVRKGMPPGKKVGSIGARRTGRRK
;
A
#
# COMPACT_ATOMS: atom_id res chain seq x y z
N SER A 1 -24.65 -6.80 12.05
CA SER A 1 -25.94 -7.50 12.16
C SER A 1 -25.68 -8.95 12.52
N HIS A 2 -26.59 -9.56 13.27
CA HIS A 2 -26.53 -10.99 13.63
C HIS A 2 -27.58 -11.76 12.82
N SER A 3 -27.21 -12.89 12.23
CA SER A 3 -28.11 -13.77 11.48
C SER A 3 -27.65 -15.22 11.68
N GLY A 4 -28.28 -15.90 12.65
CA GLY A 4 -27.88 -17.23 13.10
C GLY A 4 -26.39 -17.28 13.50
N ASP A 5 -25.67 -18.25 12.97
CA ASP A 5 -24.24 -18.49 13.24
C ASP A 5 -23.30 -17.50 12.55
N LYS A 6 -23.85 -16.46 11.90
CA LYS A 6 -23.08 -15.46 11.15
C LYS A 6 -23.32 -14.06 11.66
N THR A 7 -22.22 -13.32 11.78
CA THR A 7 -22.22 -11.91 12.16
C THR A 7 -21.57 -11.07 11.07
N VAL A 8 -22.24 -10.00 10.64
CA VAL A 8 -21.72 -9.05 9.64
C VAL A 8 -21.18 -7.82 10.35
N ILE A 9 -19.91 -7.50 10.08
CA ILE A 9 -19.21 -6.31 10.59
C ILE A 9 -18.73 -5.43 9.44
N GLN A 10 -18.60 -4.13 9.70
CA GLN A 10 -17.92 -3.20 8.79
C GLN A 10 -16.45 -3.05 9.21
N LEU A 11 -15.53 -3.32 8.29
CA LEU A 11 -14.09 -3.16 8.53
C LEU A 11 -13.68 -1.69 8.41
N PRO A 12 -12.52 -1.28 8.97
CA PRO A 12 -11.97 0.09 8.79
C PRO A 12 -11.72 0.50 7.33
N SER A 13 -11.69 -0.47 6.40
CA SER A 13 -11.63 -0.23 4.95
C SER A 13 -12.98 0.18 4.32
N GLY A 14 -14.07 0.18 5.10
CA GLY A 14 -15.44 0.43 4.66
C GLY A 14 -16.17 -0.81 4.13
N LYS A 15 -15.47 -1.93 3.92
CA LYS A 15 -16.07 -3.18 3.42
C LYS A 15 -16.83 -3.93 4.53
N PHE A 16 -17.99 -4.46 4.19
CA PHE A 16 -18.71 -5.42 5.03
C PHE A 16 -18.08 -6.81 4.90
N LYS A 17 -17.91 -7.49 6.04
CA LYS A 17 -17.39 -8.85 6.13
C LYS A 17 -18.28 -9.68 7.03
N THR A 18 -18.70 -10.84 6.53
CA THR A 18 -19.40 -11.86 7.29
C THR A 18 -18.38 -12.79 7.94
N LEU A 19 -18.52 -13.01 9.25
CA LEU A 19 -17.69 -13.88 10.08
C LEU A 19 -18.58 -14.85 10.87
N SER A 20 -17.99 -15.91 11.44
CA SER A 20 -18.70 -16.76 12.40
C SER A 20 -19.03 -15.96 13.66
N SER A 21 -20.22 -16.18 14.22
CA SER A 21 -20.63 -15.60 15.50
C SER A 21 -19.76 -16.06 16.68
N ASP A 22 -19.01 -17.16 16.54
CA ASP A 22 -18.06 -17.66 17.56
C ASP A 22 -16.73 -16.88 17.62
N CYS A 23 -16.49 -16.01 16.63
CA CYS A 23 -15.27 -15.21 16.60
C CYS A 23 -15.25 -14.20 17.75
N ARG A 24 -14.22 -14.27 18.60
CA ARG A 24 -14.03 -13.33 19.71
C ARG A 24 -13.56 -11.95 19.22
N ALA A 25 -14.05 -10.91 19.86
CA ALA A 25 -13.62 -9.54 19.66
C ALA A 25 -13.56 -8.79 20.99
N THR A 26 -12.81 -7.69 21.03
CA THR A 26 -12.76 -6.78 22.16
C THR A 26 -13.62 -5.56 21.86
N ILE A 27 -14.42 -5.13 22.83
CA ILE A 27 -15.26 -3.94 22.72
C ILE A 27 -14.38 -2.70 22.81
N GLY A 28 -14.60 -1.73 21.91
CA GLY A 28 -13.91 -0.45 21.90
C GLY A 28 -12.99 -0.25 20.69
N ILE A 29 -12.18 0.81 20.76
CA ILE A 29 -11.29 1.25 19.69
C ILE A 29 -9.84 1.04 20.16
N PRO A 30 -8.90 0.62 19.29
CA PRO A 30 -7.49 0.56 19.65
C PRO A 30 -6.95 1.91 20.13
N ALA A 31 -6.15 1.90 21.19
CA ALA A 31 -5.50 3.11 21.72
C ALA A 31 -4.45 3.70 20.75
N GLY A 32 -4.05 4.95 20.98
CA GLY A 32 -3.03 5.64 20.17
C GLY A 32 -3.56 6.20 18.84
N GLY A 33 -4.85 6.56 18.80
CA GLY A 33 -5.46 7.32 17.70
C GLY A 33 -4.71 8.63 17.42
N GLY A 34 -4.82 9.14 16.18
CA GLY A 34 -4.19 10.40 15.76
C GLY A 34 -2.67 10.36 15.56
N ARG A 35 -2.00 9.21 15.75
CA ARG A 35 -0.54 9.06 15.54
C ARG A 35 -0.05 9.54 14.16
N LYS A 36 -0.91 9.49 13.13
CA LYS A 36 -0.57 9.89 11.75
C LYS A 36 -0.73 11.39 11.48
N ASP A 37 -1.37 12.13 12.39
CA ASP A 37 -1.70 13.54 12.18
C ASP A 37 -0.44 14.41 12.28
N LYS A 38 0.50 14.00 13.14
CA LYS A 38 1.82 14.65 13.24
C LYS A 38 2.75 14.19 12.12
N PRO A 39 3.27 15.10 11.28
CA PRO A 39 4.23 14.75 10.24
C PRO A 39 5.59 14.36 10.83
N PHE A 40 6.36 13.55 10.09
CA PHE A 40 7.72 13.16 10.51
C PHE A 40 8.73 14.32 10.48
N VAL A 41 8.52 15.34 9.65
CA VAL A 41 9.39 16.53 9.47
C VAL A 41 10.79 16.22 8.92
N LYS A 42 11.57 15.33 9.54
CA LYS A 42 12.95 14.98 9.17
C LYS A 42 13.09 13.52 8.76
N ALA A 43 14.04 13.25 7.86
CA ALA A 43 14.34 11.90 7.39
C ALA A 43 14.78 10.94 8.51
N GLY A 44 15.52 11.43 9.52
CA GLY A 44 15.97 10.63 10.66
C GLY A 44 14.83 9.99 11.46
N LYS A 45 13.73 10.73 11.70
CA LYS A 45 12.55 10.17 12.38
C LYS A 45 11.90 9.05 11.55
N LYS A 46 11.87 9.20 10.22
CA LYS A 46 11.37 8.17 9.31
C LYS A 46 12.31 6.95 9.28
N TYR A 47 13.62 7.15 9.32
CA TYR A 47 14.61 6.08 9.40
C TYR A 47 14.37 5.15 10.60
N TYR A 48 14.29 5.70 11.82
CA TYR A 48 14.03 4.90 13.03
C TYR A 48 12.69 4.15 12.96
N HIS A 49 11.65 4.80 12.44
CA HIS A 49 10.35 4.18 12.23
C HIS A 49 10.37 3.01 11.24
N MET A 50 11.19 3.08 10.19
CA MET A 50 11.30 2.02 9.17
C MET A 50 12.20 0.87 9.63
N ARG A 51 13.29 1.18 10.35
CA ARG A 51 14.20 0.20 10.95
C ARG A 51 13.46 -0.76 11.88
N ALA A 52 12.60 -0.24 12.75
CA ALA A 52 11.80 -1.04 13.68
C ALA A 52 10.76 -1.96 12.99
N ARG A 53 10.51 -1.77 11.68
CA ARG A 53 9.54 -2.55 10.90
C ARG A 53 10.18 -3.50 9.89
N GLY A 54 11.52 -3.62 9.88
CA GLY A 54 12.22 -4.43 8.88
C GLY A 54 11.99 -3.97 7.44
N ARG A 55 11.71 -2.68 7.23
CA ARG A 55 11.42 -2.13 5.89
C ARG A 55 12.63 -1.44 5.30
N VAL A 56 12.93 -1.75 4.04
CA VAL A 56 13.96 -1.03 3.27
C VAL A 56 13.60 0.45 3.15
N TYR A 57 14.54 1.31 3.54
CA TYR A 57 14.44 2.76 3.48
C TYR A 57 15.85 3.36 3.45
N PRO A 58 16.14 4.38 2.60
CA PRO A 58 15.26 5.02 1.62
C PRO A 58 14.96 4.13 0.40
N ILE A 59 13.91 4.49 -0.36
CA ILE A 59 13.53 3.77 -1.59
C ILE A 59 13.91 4.63 -2.79
N VAL A 60 14.75 4.10 -3.68
CA VAL A 60 15.13 4.74 -4.95
C VAL A 60 14.00 4.59 -5.96
N ARG A 61 13.67 5.66 -6.70
CA ARG A 61 12.66 5.60 -7.76
C ARG A 61 13.17 4.74 -8.91
N GLY A 62 12.36 3.80 -9.41
CA GLY A 62 12.74 2.94 -10.53
C GLY A 62 13.13 3.67 -11.82
N VAL A 63 12.61 4.88 -12.04
CA VAL A 63 12.98 5.74 -13.19
C VAL A 63 14.38 6.35 -13.08
N ALA A 64 14.93 6.42 -11.86
CA ALA A 64 16.30 6.89 -11.63
C ALA A 64 17.33 5.74 -11.70
N MET A 65 16.89 4.53 -12.04
CA MET A 65 17.74 3.35 -12.15
C MET A 65 18.15 3.09 -13.61
N ASN A 66 19.17 2.27 -13.80
CA ASN A 66 19.58 1.76 -15.11
C ASN A 66 18.51 0.80 -15.69
N PRO A 67 18.43 0.64 -17.02
CA PRO A 67 17.41 -0.22 -17.66
C PRO A 67 17.51 -1.69 -17.24
N VAL A 68 18.71 -2.15 -16.86
CA VAL A 68 18.94 -3.51 -16.32
C VAL A 68 18.26 -3.73 -14.96
N SER A 69 18.14 -2.69 -14.13
CA SER A 69 17.71 -2.83 -12.74
C SER A 69 16.21 -2.63 -12.56
N HIS A 70 15.55 -1.87 -13.44
CA HIS A 70 14.13 -1.61 -13.32
C HIS A 70 13.47 -1.43 -14.69
N PRO A 71 12.23 -1.92 -14.90
CA PRO A 71 11.52 -1.74 -16.16
C PRO A 71 11.26 -0.27 -16.59
N HIS A 72 11.48 0.71 -15.70
CA HIS A 72 11.29 2.14 -15.98
C HIS A 72 12.63 2.87 -16.09
N GLY A 73 13.75 2.15 -15.95
CA GLY A 73 15.07 2.73 -15.94
C GLY A 73 15.61 2.99 -17.36
N GLY A 74 16.63 3.84 -17.43
CA GLY A 74 17.31 4.21 -18.68
C GLY A 74 16.75 5.43 -19.41
N GLY A 75 17.26 5.64 -20.63
CA GLY A 75 16.98 6.83 -21.45
C GLY A 75 17.90 8.01 -21.13
N SER A 76 17.99 8.97 -22.05
CA SER A 76 18.81 10.18 -21.87
C SER A 76 18.24 11.14 -20.82
N HIS A 77 16.91 11.14 -20.65
CA HIS A 77 16.21 11.91 -19.62
C HIS A 77 15.30 10.98 -18.81
N GLN A 78 15.14 11.25 -17.52
CA GLN A 78 14.31 10.42 -16.63
C GLN A 78 12.83 10.49 -17.01
N HIS A 79 12.29 9.41 -17.56
CA HIS A 79 10.86 9.24 -17.86
C HIS A 79 10.49 7.75 -17.84
N VAL A 80 9.21 7.41 -17.70
CA VAL A 80 8.77 6.01 -17.57
C VAL A 80 8.89 5.23 -18.89
N GLY A 81 8.81 5.92 -20.04
CA GLY A 81 8.96 5.34 -21.38
C GLY A 81 7.82 4.41 -21.83
N LYS A 82 6.84 4.12 -20.97
CA LYS A 82 5.67 3.27 -21.24
C LYS A 82 4.51 3.56 -20.28
N PRO A 83 3.30 3.08 -20.58
CA PRO A 83 2.20 3.15 -19.63
C PRO A 83 2.55 2.46 -18.31
N SER A 84 2.32 3.15 -17.19
CA SER A 84 2.63 2.62 -15.86
C SER A 84 1.60 1.60 -15.36
N THR A 85 0.47 1.42 -16.06
CA THR A 85 -0.59 0.47 -15.69
C THR A 85 -0.27 -0.91 -16.22
N VAL A 86 -0.23 -1.90 -15.33
CA VAL A 86 0.12 -3.30 -15.67
C VAL A 86 -0.96 -4.28 -15.23
N ARG A 87 -1.13 -5.40 -15.96
CA ARG A 87 -2.09 -6.45 -15.62
C ARG A 87 -1.66 -7.19 -14.35
N LYS A 88 -2.63 -7.63 -13.52
CA LYS A 88 -2.37 -8.40 -12.28
C LYS A 88 -1.59 -9.70 -12.50
N GLY A 89 -1.83 -10.36 -13.64
CA GLY A 89 -1.19 -11.61 -14.03
C GLY A 89 0.20 -11.49 -14.67
N MET A 90 0.79 -10.28 -14.71
CA MET A 90 2.17 -10.13 -15.20
C MET A 90 3.17 -10.94 -14.35
N PRO A 91 4.26 -11.44 -14.93
CA PRO A 91 5.29 -12.15 -14.18
C PRO A 91 5.99 -11.22 -13.18
N PRO A 92 6.65 -11.78 -12.14
CA PRO A 92 7.53 -11.02 -11.27
C PRO A 92 8.62 -10.31 -12.08
N GLY A 93 9.09 -9.15 -11.61
CA GLY A 93 10.02 -8.29 -12.35
C GLY A 93 9.34 -7.32 -13.33
N LYS A 94 8.35 -7.78 -14.11
CA LYS A 94 7.58 -6.91 -15.04
C LYS A 94 6.41 -6.19 -14.35
N LYS A 95 5.92 -6.72 -13.24
CA LYS A 95 4.77 -6.20 -12.47
C LYS A 95 5.17 -4.99 -11.60
N VAL A 96 5.39 -3.84 -12.23
CA VAL A 96 5.75 -2.57 -11.57
C VAL A 96 4.75 -1.45 -11.93
N GLY A 97 4.71 -0.38 -11.13
CA GLY A 97 3.81 0.75 -11.35
C GLY A 97 2.38 0.50 -10.82
N SER A 98 1.38 0.90 -11.58
CA SER A 98 -0.05 0.85 -11.22
C SER A 98 -0.63 -0.53 -11.54
N ILE A 99 -0.53 -1.46 -10.59
CA ILE A 99 -0.92 -2.86 -10.78
C ILE A 99 -2.45 -3.02 -10.77
N GLY A 100 -3.02 -3.46 -11.88
CA GLY A 100 -4.45 -3.76 -12.00
C GLY A 100 -5.35 -2.55 -11.74
N ALA A 101 -4.85 -1.35 -12.02
CA ALA A 101 -5.59 -0.11 -11.79
C ALA A 101 -6.86 -0.08 -12.64
N ARG A 102 -8.01 0.10 -11.99
CA ARG A 102 -9.31 0.33 -12.66
C ARG A 102 -9.52 1.80 -13.04
N ARG A 103 -8.83 2.70 -12.35
CA ARG A 103 -8.83 4.14 -12.56
C ARG A 103 -7.47 4.71 -12.14
N THR A 104 -7.07 5.80 -12.77
CA THR A 104 -5.88 6.60 -12.40
C THR A 104 -6.30 8.06 -12.20
N GLY A 105 -5.39 8.91 -11.71
CA GLY A 105 -5.68 10.32 -11.42
C GLY A 105 -6.39 10.53 -10.07
N ARG A 106 -6.81 11.78 -9.81
CA ARG A 106 -7.51 12.14 -8.56
C ARG A 106 -8.96 11.69 -8.63
N ARG A 107 -9.46 11.17 -7.50
CA ARG A 107 -10.90 10.96 -7.32
C ARG A 107 -11.52 12.33 -7.06
N LYS A 108 -12.31 12.82 -8.03
CA LYS A 108 -13.33 13.84 -7.77
C LYS A 108 -14.44 13.19 -6.95
#